data_AF-A0A8J3KUL7-F1
#
_entry.id   AF-A0A8J3KUL7-F1
#
_cell.length_a   1.000
_cell.length_b   1.000
_cell.length_c   1.000
_cell.angle_alpha   90.00
_cell.angle_beta   90.00
_cell.angle_gamma   90.00
#
_symmetry.space_group_name_H-M   'P 1'
#
loop_
_entity.id
_entity.type
_entity.pdbx_description
1 polymer ?
#
loop_
_entity_poly.entity_id
_entity_poly.type
_entity_poly.pdbx_seq_one_letter_code
_entity_poly.pdbx_strand_id
1 'polypeptide(L)'
;MSERSAAWAEYLGAAQRLDTVRREAADSAAGEASALAAARDELPTVQARLGMQATRLLDTAGRAGVPAPVLQPGPAELLAATEAVGGGPAVALAALRQAGANVEVADGALARFDDEGSGSQTLRNLLVYGPMGLLALLVQLAVAGLAGDGAQVFFAAVSGLLLGPLAFGAGWLLVGTIYRDRPRTAAVGAFACIAPVLLAVALLAVL
;
A
#
# COMPACT_ATOMS: atom_id res chain seq x y z
N MET A 1 37.13 -35.78 60.49
CA MET A 1 37.19 -35.69 59.01
C MET A 1 38.65 -35.59 58.61
N SER A 2 39.11 -36.42 57.66
CA SER A 2 40.48 -36.32 57.13
C SER A 2 40.60 -35.08 56.24
N GLU A 3 41.75 -34.40 56.23
CA GLU A 3 42.05 -33.30 55.30
C GLU A 3 41.70 -33.66 53.84
N ARG A 4 41.88 -34.93 53.46
CA ARG A 4 41.51 -35.46 52.14
C ARG A 4 40.00 -35.35 51.87
N SER A 5 39.16 -35.59 52.88
CA SER A 5 37.70 -35.48 52.74
C SER A 5 37.23 -34.04 52.59
N ALA A 6 37.91 -33.09 53.25
CA ALA A 6 37.62 -31.66 53.12
C ALA A 6 38.04 -31.15 51.73
N ALA A 7 39.25 -31.49 51.27
CA ALA A 7 39.74 -31.12 49.95
C ALA A 7 38.86 -31.68 48.81
N TRP A 8 38.35 -32.91 48.97
CA TRP A 8 37.43 -33.50 48.00
C TRP A 8 36.08 -32.77 47.93
N ALA A 9 35.51 -32.39 49.08
CA ALA A 9 34.27 -31.62 49.13
C ALA A 9 34.43 -30.23 48.50
N GLU A 10 35.56 -29.57 48.74
CA GLU A 10 35.88 -28.28 48.12
C GLU A 10 36.01 -28.38 46.61
N TYR A 11 36.70 -29.42 46.11
CA TYR A 11 36.80 -29.72 44.68
C TYR A 11 35.41 -29.92 44.04
N LEU A 12 34.55 -30.73 44.65
CA LEU A 12 33.19 -30.96 44.15
C LEU A 12 32.37 -29.66 44.14
N GLY A 13 32.47 -28.84 45.18
CA GLY A 13 31.82 -27.54 45.22
C GLY A 13 32.33 -26.57 44.14
N ALA A 14 33.63 -26.57 43.87
CA ALA A 14 34.21 -25.79 42.78
C ALA A 14 33.77 -26.29 41.40
N ALA A 15 33.72 -27.61 41.20
CA ALA A 15 33.24 -28.21 39.95
C ALA A 15 31.75 -27.89 39.69
N GLN A 16 30.91 -27.92 40.72
CA GLN A 16 29.50 -27.53 40.61
C GLN A 16 29.35 -26.06 40.24
N ARG A 17 30.09 -25.15 40.88
CA ARG A 17 30.08 -23.72 40.52
C ARG A 17 30.52 -23.50 39.07
N LEU A 18 31.55 -24.21 38.61
CA LEU A 18 31.99 -24.14 37.22
C LEU A 18 30.91 -24.62 36.25
N ASP A 19 30.23 -25.73 36.55
CA ASP A 19 29.12 -26.22 35.72
C ASP A 19 27.98 -25.21 35.65
N THR A 20 27.60 -24.59 36.78
CA THR A 20 26.60 -23.51 36.80
C THR A 20 26.99 -22.34 35.88
N VAL A 21 28.21 -21.81 36.02
CA VAL A 21 28.69 -20.71 35.17
C VAL A 21 28.73 -21.11 33.68
N ARG A 22 29.12 -22.36 33.37
CA ARG A 22 29.12 -22.85 31.98
C ARG A 22 27.72 -22.92 31.38
N ARG A 23 26.71 -23.33 32.16
CA ARG A 23 25.31 -23.36 31.71
C ARG A 23 24.77 -21.95 31.51
N GLU A 24 24.98 -21.05 32.46
CA GLU A 24 24.57 -19.65 32.36
C GLU A 24 25.20 -18.96 31.13
N ALA A 25 26.49 -19.23 30.87
CA ALA A 25 27.18 -18.72 29.69
C ALA A 25 26.61 -19.30 28.38
N ALA A 26 26.29 -20.61 28.36
CA ALA A 26 25.67 -21.24 27.21
C ALA A 26 24.27 -20.70 26.93
N ASP A 27 23.46 -20.48 27.97
CA ASP A 27 22.12 -19.92 27.87
C ASP A 27 22.16 -18.47 27.35
N SER A 28 23.10 -17.64 27.87
CA SER A 28 23.30 -16.28 27.38
C SER A 28 23.71 -16.25 25.91
N ALA A 29 24.65 -17.12 25.50
CA ALA A 29 25.10 -17.21 24.11
C ALA A 29 23.97 -17.69 23.18
N ALA A 30 23.14 -18.63 23.62
CA ALA A 30 21.96 -19.07 22.86
C ALA A 30 20.94 -17.93 22.71
N GLY A 31 20.71 -17.14 23.76
CA GLY A 31 19.86 -15.95 23.72
C GLY A 31 20.35 -14.90 22.73
N GLU A 32 21.64 -14.57 22.75
CA GLU A 32 22.26 -13.64 21.80
C GLU A 32 22.18 -14.13 20.35
N ALA A 33 22.44 -15.43 20.11
CA ALA A 33 22.35 -16.03 18.79
C ALA A 33 20.91 -15.98 18.25
N SER A 34 19.92 -16.26 19.10
CA SER A 34 18.50 -16.17 18.74
C SER A 34 18.09 -14.73 18.41
N ALA A 35 18.51 -13.76 19.23
CA ALA A 35 18.24 -12.35 18.98
C ALA A 35 18.87 -11.85 17.67
N LEU A 36 20.10 -12.27 17.37
CA LEU A 36 20.78 -11.93 16.12
C LEU A 36 20.06 -12.53 14.90
N ALA A 37 19.61 -13.79 14.99
CA ALA A 37 18.85 -14.43 13.92
C ALA A 37 17.53 -13.67 13.66
N ALA A 38 16.78 -13.36 14.71
CA ALA A 38 15.54 -12.59 14.59
C ALA A 38 15.77 -11.19 14.00
N ALA A 39 16.86 -10.51 14.38
CA ALA A 39 17.18 -9.19 13.83
C ALA A 39 17.50 -9.27 12.33
N ARG A 40 18.18 -10.33 11.88
CA ARG A 40 18.47 -10.56 10.46
C ARG A 40 17.22 -10.86 9.64
N ASP A 41 16.23 -11.51 10.24
CA ASP A 41 14.95 -11.80 9.58
C ASP A 41 14.06 -10.54 9.51
N GLU A 42 14.04 -9.70 10.54
CA GLU A 42 13.24 -8.47 10.55
C GLU A 42 13.81 -7.37 9.64
N LEU A 43 15.13 -7.24 9.53
CA LEU A 43 15.80 -6.14 8.82
C LEU A 43 15.36 -5.98 7.35
N PRO A 44 15.35 -7.02 6.50
CA PRO A 44 14.93 -6.88 5.11
C PRO A 44 13.46 -6.47 5.00
N THR A 45 12.62 -6.89 5.95
CA THR A 45 11.20 -6.51 5.99
C THR A 45 11.05 -5.01 6.24
N VAL A 46 11.78 -4.45 7.21
CA VAL A 46 11.78 -3.01 7.49
C VAL A 46 12.37 -2.22 6.31
N GLN A 47 13.46 -2.68 5.72
CA GLN A 47 14.08 -2.04 4.54
C GLN A 47 13.14 -2.00 3.34
N ALA A 48 12.44 -3.10 3.05
CA ALA A 48 11.48 -3.15 1.95
C ALA A 48 10.33 -2.15 2.15
N ARG A 49 9.79 -2.05 3.37
CA ARG A 49 8.74 -1.09 3.69
C ARG A 49 9.21 0.35 3.58
N LEU A 50 10.39 0.68 4.11
CA LEU A 50 11.00 2.00 3.96
C LEU A 50 11.22 2.39 2.49
N GLY A 51 11.66 1.45 1.64
CA GLY A 51 11.82 1.68 0.21
C GLY A 51 10.50 2.00 -0.50
N MET A 52 9.42 1.30 -0.14
CA MET A 52 8.08 1.63 -0.65
C MET A 52 7.61 3.00 -0.18
N GLN A 53 7.80 3.34 1.09
CA GLN A 53 7.46 4.66 1.65
C GLN A 53 8.23 5.79 0.96
N ALA A 54 9.53 5.62 0.76
CA ALA A 54 10.38 6.57 0.05
C ALA A 54 9.85 6.83 -1.36
N THR A 55 9.51 5.78 -2.10
CA THR A 55 8.97 5.89 -3.45
C THR A 55 7.65 6.65 -3.47
N ARG A 56 6.73 6.33 -2.54
CA ARG A 56 5.43 7.02 -2.41
C ARG A 56 5.58 8.48 -2.03
N LEU A 57 6.49 8.81 -1.11
CA LEU A 57 6.77 10.19 -0.70
C LEU A 57 7.31 11.02 -1.86
N LEU A 58 8.27 10.49 -2.62
CA LEU A 58 8.87 11.18 -3.77
C LEU A 58 7.84 11.39 -4.89
N ASP A 59 7.03 10.38 -5.19
CA ASP A 59 5.95 10.49 -6.18
C ASP A 59 4.91 11.53 -5.74
N THR A 60 4.53 11.54 -4.46
CA THR A 60 3.59 12.51 -3.91
C THR A 60 4.15 13.94 -3.96
N ALA A 61 5.41 14.14 -3.61
CA ALA A 61 6.07 15.45 -3.70
C ALA A 61 6.11 15.95 -5.16
N GLY A 62 6.44 15.07 -6.11
CA GLY A 62 6.41 15.38 -7.55
C GLY A 62 5.01 15.76 -8.02
N ARG A 63 3.97 15.03 -7.60
CA ARG A 63 2.57 15.35 -7.92
C ARG A 63 2.09 16.67 -7.34
N ALA A 64 2.62 17.08 -6.18
CA ALA A 64 2.30 18.33 -5.51
C ALA A 64 3.15 19.51 -5.99
N GLY A 65 4.17 19.27 -6.83
CA GLY A 65 5.07 20.31 -7.33
C GLY A 65 5.99 20.91 -6.26
N VAL A 66 6.17 20.20 -5.13
CA VAL A 66 7.07 20.61 -4.04
C VAL A 66 8.43 19.93 -4.19
N PRO A 67 9.52 20.56 -3.72
CA PRO A 67 10.84 19.94 -3.70
C PRO A 67 10.81 18.59 -2.99
N ALA A 68 11.51 17.61 -3.57
CA ALA A 68 11.63 16.28 -2.98
C ALA A 68 12.31 16.39 -1.59
N PRO A 69 11.76 15.74 -0.55
CA PRO A 69 12.41 15.70 0.75
C PRO A 69 13.72 14.92 0.67
N VAL A 70 14.70 15.31 1.49
CA VAL A 70 15.93 14.54 1.66
C VAL A 70 15.61 13.30 2.49
N LEU A 71 15.85 12.12 1.93
CA LEU A 71 15.57 10.84 2.58
C LEU A 71 16.83 10.17 3.17
N GLN A 72 18.00 10.75 2.91
CA GLN A 72 19.26 10.28 3.47
C GLN A 72 19.39 10.80 4.90
N PRO A 73 19.69 9.91 5.88
CA PRO A 73 19.83 10.34 7.26
C PRO A 73 21.05 11.27 7.43
N GLY A 74 20.89 12.29 8.27
CA GLY A 74 21.96 13.22 8.62
C GLY A 74 22.97 12.63 9.61
N PRO A 75 24.11 13.31 9.83
CA PRO A 75 25.16 12.83 10.74
C PRO A 75 24.68 12.65 12.19
N ALA A 76 23.80 13.54 12.68
CA ALA A 76 23.23 13.42 14.02
C ALA A 76 22.31 12.20 14.17
N GLU A 77 21.54 11.88 13.12
CA GLU A 77 20.63 10.73 13.09
C GLU A 77 21.43 9.42 13.02
N LEU A 78 22.54 9.40 12.27
CA LEU A 78 23.45 8.26 12.24
C LEU A 78 24.12 7.99 13.60
N LEU A 79 24.51 9.04 14.33
CA LEU A 79 25.04 8.90 15.68
C LEU A 79 23.99 8.33 16.63
N ALA A 80 22.78 8.89 16.64
CA ALA A 80 21.68 8.38 17.46
C ALA A 80 21.32 6.92 17.13
N ALA A 81 21.33 6.55 15.84
CA ALA A 81 21.11 5.17 15.41
C ALA A 81 22.21 4.22 15.90
N THR A 82 23.48 4.66 15.86
CA THR A 82 24.62 3.88 16.34
C THR A 82 24.52 3.65 17.86
N GLU A 83 24.16 4.68 18.62
CA GLU A 83 23.91 4.57 20.06
C GLU A 83 22.74 3.63 20.38
N ALA A 84 21.65 3.72 19.61
CA ALA A 84 20.45 2.90 19.80
C ALA A 84 20.71 1.39 19.59
N VAL A 85 21.71 0.99 18.80
CA VAL A 85 22.04 -0.42 18.54
C VAL A 85 23.29 -0.91 19.29
N GLY A 86 23.99 -0.04 20.01
CA GLY A 86 25.30 -0.34 20.61
C GLY A 86 25.29 -1.35 21.77
N GLY A 87 24.12 -1.69 22.31
CA GLY A 87 23.97 -2.57 23.50
C GLY A 87 23.97 -4.08 23.22
N GLY A 88 24.32 -4.53 22.01
CA GLY A 88 24.35 -5.95 21.62
C GLY A 88 23.09 -6.43 20.89
N PRO A 89 23.02 -7.73 20.54
CA PRO A 89 22.00 -8.26 19.61
C PRO A 89 20.56 -8.07 20.07
N ALA A 90 20.29 -8.23 21.37
CA ALA A 90 18.95 -8.04 21.93
C ALA A 90 18.50 -6.56 21.86
N VAL A 91 19.42 -5.64 22.12
CA VAL A 91 19.15 -4.18 22.03
C VAL A 91 18.94 -3.77 20.58
N ALA A 92 19.77 -4.27 19.66
CA ALA A 92 19.59 -4.03 18.22
C ALA A 92 18.25 -4.57 17.71
N LEU A 93 17.83 -5.77 18.14
CA LEU A 93 16.51 -6.32 17.80
C LEU A 93 15.37 -5.45 18.34
N ALA A 94 15.47 -4.98 19.59
CA ALA A 94 14.46 -4.09 20.16
C ALA A 94 14.35 -2.76 19.40
N ALA A 95 15.50 -2.16 19.03
CA ALA A 95 15.55 -0.96 18.22
C ALA A 95 14.92 -1.20 16.82
N LEU A 96 15.17 -2.36 16.21
CA LEU A 96 14.61 -2.72 14.91
C LEU A 96 13.09 -2.91 14.96
N ARG A 97 12.57 -3.53 16.02
CA ARG A 97 11.11 -3.63 16.24
C ARG A 97 10.46 -2.27 16.43
N GLN A 98 11.11 -1.39 17.17
CA GLN A 98 10.65 0.00 17.32
C GLN A 98 10.63 0.72 15.97
N ALA A 99 11.67 0.54 15.14
CA ALA A 99 11.68 1.08 13.79
C ALA A 99 10.53 0.51 12.94
N GLY A 100 10.26 -0.80 13.04
CA GLY A 100 9.12 -1.44 12.39
C GLY A 100 7.77 -0.83 12.79
N ALA A 101 7.56 -0.58 14.08
CA ALA A 101 6.36 0.07 14.59
C ALA A 101 6.22 1.51 14.07
N ASN A 102 7.33 2.27 14.04
CA ASN A 102 7.33 3.63 13.49
C ASN A 102 6.99 3.64 11.98
N VAL A 103 7.51 2.67 11.22
CA VAL A 103 7.20 2.50 9.80
C VAL A 103 5.71 2.22 9.61
N GLU A 104 5.11 1.37 10.43
CA GLU A 104 3.67 1.07 10.35
C GLU A 104 2.80 2.32 10.62
N VAL A 105 3.17 3.13 11.61
CA VAL A 105 2.49 4.41 11.88
C VAL A 105 2.61 5.36 10.68
N ALA A 106 3.79 5.45 10.08
CA ALA A 106 4.02 6.27 8.89
C ALA A 106 3.24 5.75 7.67
N ASP A 107 3.14 4.43 7.47
CA ASP A 107 2.31 3.82 6.43
C ASP A 107 0.84 4.18 6.60
N GLY A 108 0.33 4.13 7.84
CA GLY A 108 -1.03 4.54 8.16
C GLY A 108 -1.30 6.02 7.87
N ALA A 109 -0.30 6.90 8.09
CA ALA A 109 -0.41 8.31 7.73
C ALA A 109 -0.41 8.51 6.20
N LEU A 110 0.46 7.82 5.47
CA LEU A 110 0.52 7.89 4.01
C LEU A 110 -0.76 7.37 3.34
N ALA A 111 -1.34 6.29 3.84
CA ALA A 111 -2.58 5.72 3.31
C ALA A 111 -3.74 6.73 3.35
N ARG A 112 -3.82 7.56 4.39
CA ARG A 112 -4.85 8.61 4.51
C ARG A 112 -4.72 9.67 3.41
N PHE A 113 -3.49 10.04 3.03
CA PHE A 113 -3.26 10.99 1.94
C PHE A 113 -3.68 10.43 0.58
N ASP A 114 -3.46 9.13 0.34
CA ASP A 114 -3.88 8.48 -0.91
C ASP A 114 -5.41 8.44 -1.03
N ASP A 115 -6.13 8.21 0.08
CA ASP A 115 -7.60 8.23 0.11
C ASP A 115 -8.19 9.63 -0.17
N GLU A 116 -7.58 10.70 0.35
CA GLU A 116 -8.00 12.07 0.04
C GLU A 116 -7.79 12.42 -1.45
N GLY A 117 -6.75 11.85 -2.09
CA GLY A 117 -6.50 11.98 -3.52
C GLY A 117 -7.47 11.18 -4.41
N SER A 118 -8.00 10.07 -3.91
CA SER A 118 -8.94 9.17 -4.62
C SER A 118 -10.27 9.86 -4.97
N GLY A 119 -10.80 10.71 -4.08
CA GLY A 119 -12.01 11.49 -4.34
C GLY A 119 -11.83 12.45 -5.52
N SER A 120 -10.69 13.14 -5.57
CA SER A 120 -10.31 14.02 -6.69
C SER A 120 -10.13 13.23 -7.99
N GLN A 121 -9.53 12.04 -7.93
CA GLN A 121 -9.36 11.17 -9.09
C GLN A 121 -10.69 10.67 -9.65
N THR A 122 -11.60 10.22 -8.79
CA THR A 122 -12.92 9.72 -9.18
C THR A 122 -13.75 10.85 -9.78
N LEU A 123 -13.77 12.03 -9.14
CA LEU A 123 -14.46 13.22 -9.63
C LEU A 123 -13.92 13.68 -10.99
N ARG A 124 -12.59 13.72 -11.15
CA ARG A 124 -11.94 14.10 -12.41
C ARG A 124 -12.28 13.12 -13.53
N ASN A 125 -12.20 11.82 -13.25
CA ASN A 125 -12.52 10.82 -14.26
C ASN A 125 -14.02 10.89 -14.61
N LEU A 126 -14.90 11.12 -13.64
CA LEU A 126 -16.33 11.35 -13.87
C LEU A 126 -16.59 12.63 -14.70
N LEU A 127 -15.82 13.69 -14.51
CA LEU A 127 -15.88 14.92 -15.31
C LEU A 127 -15.55 14.69 -16.80
N VAL A 128 -14.75 13.66 -17.12
CA VAL A 128 -14.40 13.32 -18.50
C VAL A 128 -15.35 12.26 -19.08
N TYR A 129 -15.62 11.19 -18.33
CA TYR A 129 -16.52 10.12 -18.79
C TYR A 129 -17.99 10.53 -18.78
N GLY A 130 -18.42 11.36 -17.82
CA GLY A 130 -19.81 11.78 -17.63
C GLY A 130 -20.38 12.49 -18.86
N PRO A 131 -19.72 13.53 -19.43
CA PRO A 131 -20.18 14.16 -20.66
C PRO A 131 -20.25 13.20 -21.85
N MET A 132 -19.32 12.24 -21.95
CA MET A 132 -19.33 11.23 -23.03
C MET A 132 -20.50 10.26 -22.88
N GLY A 133 -20.75 9.77 -21.65
CA GLY A 133 -21.91 8.94 -21.34
C GLY A 133 -23.23 9.67 -21.55
N LEU A 134 -23.31 10.94 -21.17
CA LEU A 134 -24.47 11.80 -21.41
C LEU A 134 -24.72 11.97 -22.91
N LEU A 135 -23.68 12.22 -23.70
CA LEU A 135 -23.80 12.36 -25.15
C LEU A 135 -24.28 11.05 -25.80
N ALA A 136 -23.75 9.90 -25.38
CA ALA A 136 -24.22 8.58 -25.83
C ALA A 136 -25.70 8.37 -25.52
N LEU A 137 -26.12 8.71 -24.29
CA LEU A 137 -27.52 8.63 -23.87
C LEU A 137 -28.43 9.55 -24.72
N LEU A 138 -28.03 10.80 -24.95
CA LEU A 138 -28.81 11.74 -25.75
C LEU A 138 -28.99 11.25 -27.19
N VAL A 139 -27.92 10.72 -27.80
CA VAL A 139 -27.98 10.13 -29.16
C VAL A 139 -28.88 8.90 -29.18
N GLN A 140 -28.78 8.02 -28.19
CA GLN A 140 -29.66 6.85 -28.07
C GLN A 140 -31.13 7.24 -27.98
N LEU A 141 -31.49 8.22 -27.13
CA LEU A 141 -32.87 8.69 -26.99
C LEU A 141 -33.37 9.35 -28.27
N ALA A 142 -32.52 10.08 -28.99
CA ALA A 142 -32.88 10.64 -30.29
C ALA A 142 -33.15 9.54 -31.33
N VAL A 143 -32.29 8.52 -31.42
CA VAL A 143 -32.48 7.36 -32.31
C VAL A 143 -33.76 6.60 -31.96
N ALA A 144 -34.01 6.37 -30.68
CA ALA A 144 -35.23 5.72 -30.21
C ALA A 144 -36.49 6.54 -30.52
N GLY A 145 -36.46 7.86 -30.31
CA GLY A 145 -37.61 8.74 -30.60
C GLY A 145 -37.90 8.93 -32.09
N LEU A 146 -36.89 8.74 -32.95
CA LEU A 146 -37.06 8.70 -34.40
C LEU A 146 -37.61 7.35 -34.89
N ALA A 147 -37.58 6.31 -34.05
CA ALA A 147 -38.17 5.02 -34.37
C ALA A 147 -39.70 5.10 -34.24
N GLY A 148 -40.40 4.47 -35.19
CA GLY A 148 -41.85 4.35 -35.14
C GLY A 148 -42.34 3.56 -33.92
N ASP A 149 -43.63 3.72 -33.61
CA ASP A 149 -44.29 3.06 -32.49
C ASP A 149 -44.02 1.54 -32.51
N GLY A 150 -43.58 1.01 -31.37
CA GLY A 150 -43.24 -0.41 -31.22
C GLY A 150 -41.79 -0.81 -31.57
N ALA A 151 -41.00 0.05 -32.21
CA ALA A 151 -39.58 -0.24 -32.52
C ALA A 151 -38.57 0.48 -31.60
N GLN A 152 -39.05 1.40 -30.75
CA GLN A 152 -38.23 2.29 -29.92
C GLN A 152 -37.27 1.53 -29.00
N VAL A 153 -37.74 0.48 -28.33
CA VAL A 153 -36.92 -0.35 -27.42
C VAL A 153 -35.81 -1.07 -28.17
N PHE A 154 -36.11 -1.62 -29.35
CA PHE A 154 -35.12 -2.32 -30.18
C PHE A 154 -34.00 -1.37 -30.63
N PHE A 155 -34.36 -0.21 -31.17
CA PHE A 155 -33.38 0.78 -31.62
C PHE A 155 -32.61 1.40 -30.45
N ALA A 156 -33.24 1.63 -29.30
CA ALA A 156 -32.57 2.05 -28.07
C ALA A 156 -31.54 1.01 -27.60
N ALA A 157 -31.89 -0.29 -27.64
CA ALA A 157 -31.00 -1.36 -27.22
C ALA A 157 -29.79 -1.50 -28.15
N VAL A 158 -30.02 -1.52 -29.47
CA VAL A 158 -28.94 -1.66 -30.46
C VAL A 158 -28.01 -0.45 -30.44
N SER A 159 -28.57 0.77 -30.45
CA SER A 159 -27.76 1.99 -30.39
C SER A 159 -27.02 2.11 -29.06
N GLY A 160 -27.66 1.76 -27.94
CA GLY A 160 -27.03 1.75 -26.63
C GLY A 160 -25.84 0.79 -26.53
N LEU A 161 -26.01 -0.44 -27.04
CA LEU A 161 -24.95 -1.46 -27.03
C LEU A 161 -23.69 -1.00 -27.80
N LEU A 162 -23.86 -0.16 -28.83
CA LEU A 162 -22.76 0.39 -29.60
C LEU A 162 -22.19 1.68 -28.99
N LEU A 163 -23.06 2.62 -28.61
CA LEU A 163 -22.66 3.95 -28.16
C LEU A 163 -21.99 3.92 -26.77
N GLY A 164 -22.43 3.06 -25.85
CA GLY A 164 -21.86 2.95 -24.50
C GLY A 164 -20.35 2.60 -24.52
N PRO A 165 -19.94 1.50 -25.17
CA PRO A 165 -18.53 1.14 -25.33
C PRO A 165 -17.72 2.17 -26.12
N LEU A 166 -18.30 2.78 -27.17
CA LEU A 166 -17.62 3.84 -27.94
C LEU A 166 -17.35 5.08 -27.10
N ALA A 167 -18.33 5.54 -26.30
CA ALA A 167 -18.18 6.65 -25.38
C ALA A 167 -17.15 6.35 -24.29
N PHE A 168 -17.13 5.12 -23.76
CA PHE A 168 -16.08 4.67 -22.85
C PHE A 168 -14.69 4.71 -23.50
N GLY A 169 -14.54 4.15 -24.70
CA GLY A 169 -13.27 4.15 -25.43
C GLY A 169 -12.76 5.57 -25.74
N ALA A 170 -13.65 6.46 -26.20
CA ALA A 170 -13.33 7.86 -26.45
C ALA A 170 -12.90 8.58 -25.17
N GLY A 171 -13.67 8.44 -24.08
CA GLY A 171 -13.30 8.99 -22.77
C GLY A 171 -11.98 8.42 -22.25
N TRP A 172 -11.72 7.13 -22.46
CA TRP A 172 -10.49 6.46 -22.04
C TRP A 172 -9.24 7.00 -22.75
N LEU A 173 -9.35 7.24 -24.05
CA LEU A 173 -8.30 7.89 -24.82
C LEU A 173 -8.11 9.34 -24.37
N LEU A 174 -9.20 10.08 -24.15
CA LEU A 174 -9.16 11.49 -23.74
C LEU A 174 -8.53 11.67 -22.35
N VAL A 175 -8.88 10.83 -21.37
CA VAL A 175 -8.20 10.83 -20.06
C VAL A 175 -6.72 10.49 -20.22
N GLY A 176 -6.39 9.52 -21.08
CA GLY A 176 -5.01 9.12 -21.35
C GLY A 176 -4.17 10.18 -22.04
N THR A 177 -4.76 11.08 -22.82
CA THR A 177 -4.06 12.17 -23.50
C THR A 177 -3.94 13.42 -22.62
N ILE A 178 -5.01 13.79 -21.90
CA ILE A 178 -5.04 14.97 -21.03
C ILE A 178 -4.28 14.73 -19.73
N TYR A 179 -4.41 13.53 -19.14
CA TYR A 179 -3.86 13.17 -17.83
C TYR A 179 -2.89 11.99 -17.94
N ARG A 180 -1.80 12.17 -18.71
CA ARG A 180 -0.81 11.12 -19.01
C ARG A 180 -0.21 10.45 -17.76
N ASP A 181 0.07 11.23 -16.74
CA ASP A 181 0.79 10.76 -15.53
C ASP A 181 -0.16 10.35 -14.40
N ARG A 182 -1.45 10.17 -14.68
CA ARG A 182 -2.46 9.87 -13.66
C ARG A 182 -3.19 8.56 -13.96
N PRO A 183 -3.46 7.74 -12.94
CA PRO A 183 -4.13 6.46 -13.12
C PRO A 183 -5.57 6.62 -13.64
N ARG A 184 -5.92 5.78 -14.62
CA ARG A 184 -7.25 5.72 -15.24
C ARG A 184 -8.09 4.67 -14.50
N THR A 185 -9.35 4.99 -14.22
CA THR A 185 -10.26 4.08 -13.52
C THR A 185 -11.27 3.47 -14.49
N ALA A 186 -10.94 2.30 -15.05
CA ALA A 186 -11.76 1.65 -16.07
C ALA A 186 -13.18 1.35 -15.58
N ALA A 187 -13.32 0.88 -14.33
CA ALA A 187 -14.62 0.57 -13.74
C ALA A 187 -15.54 1.80 -13.65
N VAL A 188 -15.02 2.94 -13.19
CA VAL A 188 -15.77 4.21 -13.09
C VAL A 188 -16.20 4.69 -14.47
N GLY A 189 -15.30 4.65 -15.46
CA GLY A 189 -15.61 5.05 -16.83
C GLY A 189 -16.65 4.15 -17.49
N ALA A 190 -16.52 2.83 -17.33
CA ALA A 190 -17.48 1.87 -17.85
C ALA A 190 -18.86 2.08 -17.23
N PHE A 191 -18.93 2.28 -15.91
CA PHE A 191 -20.18 2.57 -15.21
C PHE A 191 -20.83 3.86 -15.72
N ALA A 192 -20.06 4.96 -15.80
CA ALA A 192 -20.57 6.26 -16.23
C ALA A 192 -21.08 6.28 -17.68
N CYS A 193 -20.46 5.50 -18.58
CA CYS A 193 -20.84 5.46 -19.99
C CYS A 193 -21.92 4.42 -20.33
N ILE A 194 -21.94 3.27 -19.64
CA ILE A 194 -22.81 2.13 -19.99
C ILE A 194 -24.08 2.11 -19.14
N ALA A 195 -24.01 2.44 -17.85
CA ALA A 195 -25.17 2.36 -16.95
C ALA A 195 -26.36 3.26 -17.39
N PRO A 196 -26.16 4.53 -17.80
CA PRO A 196 -27.28 5.39 -18.22
C PRO A 196 -27.99 4.85 -19.45
N VAL A 197 -27.22 4.33 -20.40
CA VAL A 197 -27.68 3.74 -21.66
C VAL A 197 -28.53 2.49 -21.41
N LEU A 198 -28.07 1.58 -20.55
CA LEU A 198 -28.82 0.39 -20.16
C LEU A 198 -30.09 0.74 -19.39
N LEU A 199 -30.02 1.72 -18.48
CA LEU A 199 -31.16 2.18 -17.71
C LEU A 199 -32.23 2.80 -18.62
N ALA A 200 -31.84 3.54 -19.65
CA ALA A 200 -32.77 4.08 -20.65
C ALA A 200 -33.49 2.97 -21.44
N VAL A 201 -32.79 1.90 -21.84
CA VAL A 201 -33.43 0.72 -22.48
C VAL A 201 -34.45 0.09 -21.53
N ALA A 202 -34.08 -0.10 -20.26
CA ALA A 202 -34.96 -0.72 -19.27
C ALA A 202 -36.22 0.13 -19.03
N LEU A 203 -36.08 1.46 -18.94
CA LEU A 203 -37.23 2.36 -18.77
C LEU A 203 -38.16 2.34 -19.99
N LEU A 204 -37.62 2.40 -21.20
CA LEU A 204 -38.41 2.34 -22.44
C LEU A 204 -39.12 1.00 -22.61
N ALA A 205 -38.59 -0.10 -22.07
CA ALA A 205 -39.22 -1.41 -22.14
C ALA A 205 -40.41 -1.57 -21.17
N VAL A 206 -40.55 -0.68 -20.18
CA VAL A 206 -41.61 -0.73 -19.17
C VAL A 206 -42.73 0.28 -19.46
N LEU A 207 -42.42 1.35 -20.20
CA LEU A 207 -43.36 2.38 -20.67
C LEU A 207 -44.11 1.92 -21.92
#